data_AF-A0A4Q4UKM2-F1
#
_entry.id   AF-A0A4Q4UKM2-F1
#
_cell.length_a   1.000
_cell.length_b   1.000
_cell.length_c   1.000
_cell.angle_alpha   90.00
_cell.angle_beta   90.00
_cell.angle_gamma   90.00
#
_symmetry.space_group_name_H-M   'P 1'
#
loop_
_entity.id
_entity.type
_entity.pdbx_description
1 polymer ?
#
loop_
_entity_poly.entity_id
_entity_poly.type
_entity_poly.pdbx_seq_one_letter_code
_entity_poly.pdbx_strand_id
1 'polypeptide(L)'
;MQLITFFAILGAAGSAAAGSRDAKIQYYYDGGCSNYAVEFNVPSSTCYNYDWTNSNSANIASCDSMYKDCTCKFYEEKDCKGTLRTAQNDGPFGNCASNWGKGFKSVICRNV
;
A
#
# COMPACT_ATOMS: atom_id res chain seq x y z
N MET A 1 51.28 -9.92 -28.71
CA MET A 1 50.95 -8.81 -27.78
C MET A 1 50.01 -7.88 -28.52
N GLN A 2 48.71 -7.94 -28.26
CA GLN A 2 47.73 -7.01 -28.83
C GLN A 2 46.60 -6.82 -27.82
N LEU A 3 46.55 -5.62 -27.24
CA LEU A 3 45.54 -5.14 -26.30
C LEU A 3 44.18 -5.05 -27.01
N ILE A 4 43.12 -5.58 -26.41
CA ILE A 4 41.75 -5.25 -26.78
C ILE A 4 41.15 -4.41 -25.66
N THR A 5 40.87 -3.15 -26.00
CA THR A 5 40.35 -2.10 -25.12
C THR A 5 38.87 -2.36 -24.81
N PHE A 6 38.52 -2.42 -23.53
CA PHE A 6 37.13 -2.47 -23.06
C PHE A 6 36.51 -1.07 -23.10
N PHE A 7 35.46 -0.87 -23.89
CA PHE A 7 34.57 0.30 -23.75
C PHE A 7 33.40 -0.08 -22.84
N ALA A 8 33.46 0.32 -21.57
CA ALA A 8 32.32 0.29 -20.67
C ALA A 8 31.47 1.54 -20.90
N ILE A 9 30.29 1.38 -21.52
CA ILE A 9 29.32 2.46 -21.63
C ILE A 9 28.52 2.47 -20.33
N LEU A 10 28.80 3.45 -19.46
CA LEU A 10 28.03 3.73 -18.26
C LEU A 10 26.70 4.38 -18.68
N GLY A 11 25.67 3.57 -18.89
CA GLY A 11 24.30 4.05 -19.04
C GLY A 11 23.74 4.44 -17.68
N ALA A 12 23.78 5.72 -17.33
CA ALA A 12 23.01 6.24 -16.20
C ALA A 12 21.52 6.19 -16.57
N ALA A 13 20.85 5.10 -16.19
CA ALA A 13 19.40 5.07 -16.16
C ALA A 13 18.93 6.03 -15.05
N GLY A 14 18.63 7.26 -15.44
CA GLY A 14 17.94 8.21 -14.57
C GLY A 14 16.54 7.67 -14.29
N SER A 15 16.36 7.06 -13.12
CA SER A 15 15.05 6.79 -12.57
C SER A 15 14.39 8.14 -12.31
N ALA A 16 13.55 8.61 -13.23
CA ALA A 16 12.63 9.70 -12.93
C ALA A 16 11.81 9.25 -11.72
N ALA A 17 12.10 9.84 -10.55
CA ALA A 17 11.24 9.71 -9.39
C ALA A 17 9.91 10.39 -9.75
N ALA A 18 8.99 9.61 -10.31
CA ALA A 18 7.59 9.99 -10.32
C ALA A 18 7.22 10.26 -8.86
N GLY A 19 6.80 11.48 -8.52
CA GLY A 19 6.33 11.79 -7.17
C GLY A 19 5.27 10.75 -6.81
N SER A 20 5.59 9.88 -5.85
CA SER A 20 4.75 8.74 -5.53
C SER A 20 3.47 9.27 -4.90
N ARG A 21 2.34 9.06 -5.56
CA ARG A 21 1.03 9.33 -4.98
C ARG A 21 0.76 8.22 -3.99
N ASP A 22 0.88 8.51 -2.71
CA ASP A 22 0.89 7.50 -1.66
C ASP A 22 -0.33 7.63 -0.76
N ALA A 23 -0.93 6.49 -0.41
CA ALA A 23 -1.93 6.41 0.64
C ALA A 23 -1.23 6.01 1.94
N LYS A 24 -1.44 6.78 3.01
CA LYS A 24 -1.01 6.40 4.35
C LYS A 24 -2.05 5.47 4.94
N ILE A 25 -1.63 4.25 5.25
CA ILE A 25 -2.46 3.19 5.82
C ILE A 25 -2.07 2.97 7.28
N GLN A 26 -3.07 2.85 8.14
CA GLN A 26 -2.91 2.47 9.54
C GLN A 26 -3.60 1.13 9.78
N TYR A 27 -2.97 0.25 10.55
CA TYR A 27 -3.55 -1.00 11.02
C TYR A 27 -3.82 -0.95 12.51
N TYR A 28 -4.75 -1.79 12.95
CA TYR A 28 -5.24 -1.83 14.31
C TYR A 28 -5.37 -3.26 14.81
N TYR A 29 -5.15 -3.47 16.10
CA TYR A 29 -5.29 -4.77 16.76
C TYR A 29 -6.74 -5.19 16.97
N ASP A 30 -7.69 -4.26 16.87
CA ASP A 30 -9.12 -4.54 16.90
C ASP A 30 -9.72 -4.55 15.48
N GLY A 31 -10.98 -4.96 15.36
CA GLY A 31 -11.71 -4.91 14.09
C GLY A 31 -12.39 -3.57 13.82
N GLY A 32 -12.21 -2.56 14.66
CA GLY A 32 -12.98 -1.30 14.64
C GLY A 32 -12.13 -0.06 14.35
N CYS A 33 -10.90 -0.22 13.88
CA CYS A 33 -9.94 0.84 13.66
C CYS A 33 -9.75 1.79 14.87
N SER A 34 -9.73 1.25 16.09
CA SER A 34 -9.61 2.07 17.31
C SER A 34 -8.32 1.81 18.11
N ASN A 35 -7.81 0.57 18.11
CA ASN A 35 -6.58 0.18 18.82
C ASN A 35 -5.38 0.11 17.88
N TYR A 36 -4.65 1.22 17.72
CA TYR A 36 -3.56 1.39 16.76
C TYR A 36 -2.46 0.32 16.89
N ALA A 37 -1.93 -0.14 15.75
CA ALA A 37 -0.82 -1.09 15.67
C ALA A 37 0.39 -0.53 14.89
N VAL A 38 0.22 -0.20 13.61
CA VAL A 38 1.33 0.20 12.71
C VAL A 38 0.83 1.08 11.57
N GLU A 39 1.72 1.89 10.97
CA GLU A 39 1.44 2.68 9.77
C GLU A 39 2.52 2.54 8.69
N PHE A 40 2.13 2.74 7.43
CA PHE A 40 3.01 2.70 6.26
C PHE A 40 2.36 3.39 5.06
N ASN A 41 3.16 3.70 4.04
CA ASN A 41 2.71 4.31 2.79
C ASN A 41 2.54 3.25 1.70
N VAL A 42 1.47 3.36 0.91
CA VAL A 42 1.14 2.48 -0.20
C VAL A 42 1.09 3.29 -1.50
N PRO A 43 2.02 3.02 -2.45
CA PRO A 43 1.98 3.64 -3.76
C PRO A 43 0.72 3.27 -4.54
N SER A 44 0.25 4.20 -5.35
CA SER A 44 -0.89 3.95 -6.24
C SER A 44 -0.63 2.75 -7.16
N SER A 45 -1.65 1.90 -7.34
CA SER A 45 -1.69 0.76 -8.26
C SER A 45 -0.62 -0.32 -8.01
N THR A 46 0.04 -0.32 -6.85
CA THR A 46 1.03 -1.34 -6.48
C THR A 46 0.46 -2.22 -5.37
N CYS A 47 0.47 -3.54 -5.57
CA CYS A 47 0.11 -4.49 -4.52
C CYS A 47 1.25 -4.59 -3.50
N TYR A 48 0.96 -4.26 -2.25
CA TYR A 48 1.92 -4.27 -1.16
C TYR A 48 1.63 -5.44 -0.21
N ASN A 49 2.59 -6.35 -0.06
CA ASN A 49 2.52 -7.51 0.83
C ASN A 49 3.16 -7.19 2.19
N TYR A 50 2.66 -7.79 3.25
CA TYR A 50 3.21 -7.68 4.61
C TYR A 50 2.86 -8.91 5.45
N ASP A 51 3.53 -9.05 6.58
CA ASP A 51 3.41 -10.19 7.51
C ASP A 51 3.13 -9.75 8.95
N TRP A 52 2.45 -8.62 9.15
CA TRP A 52 2.07 -8.18 10.50
C TRP A 52 1.07 -9.14 11.13
N THR A 53 1.41 -9.64 12.31
CA THR A 53 0.53 -10.49 13.10
C THR A 53 -0.48 -9.65 13.87
N ASN A 54 -1.66 -10.23 14.19
CA ASN A 54 -2.70 -9.65 15.05
C ASN A 54 -3.33 -8.33 14.56
N SER A 55 -3.12 -7.93 13.31
CA SER A 55 -3.84 -6.81 12.72
C SER A 55 -5.24 -7.27 12.33
N ASN A 56 -6.31 -6.57 12.72
CA ASN A 56 -7.71 -6.99 12.56
C ASN A 56 -8.55 -5.98 11.77
N SER A 57 -8.07 -4.76 11.59
CA SER A 57 -8.67 -3.76 10.72
C SER A 57 -7.62 -2.79 10.19
N ALA A 58 -7.97 -2.08 9.11
CA ALA A 58 -7.11 -1.12 8.44
C ALA A 58 -7.86 0.17 8.13
N ASN A 59 -7.18 1.31 8.23
CA ASN A 59 -7.72 2.64 7.96
C ASN A 59 -6.88 3.37 6.90
N ILE A 60 -7.53 4.16 6.05
CA ILE A 60 -6.84 5.17 5.24
C ILE A 60 -6.73 6.45 6.07
N ALA A 61 -5.54 6.70 6.62
CA ALA A 61 -5.30 7.85 7.50
C ALA A 61 -5.09 9.15 6.72
N SER A 62 -4.45 9.09 5.56
CA SER A 62 -4.31 10.25 4.67
C SER A 62 -3.98 9.83 3.24
N CYS A 63 -4.29 10.71 2.30
CA CYS A 63 -3.99 10.54 0.87
C CYS A 63 -3.08 11.65 0.40
N ASP A 64 -1.89 11.29 -0.08
CA ASP A 64 -1.04 12.23 -0.80
C ASP A 64 -1.20 12.05 -2.31
N SER A 65 -2.33 12.52 -2.82
CA SER A 65 -2.69 12.52 -4.24
C SER A 65 -3.22 13.88 -4.67
N MET A 66 -3.42 14.06 -5.99
CA MET A 66 -3.84 15.34 -6.56
C MET A 66 -5.23 15.75 -6.06
N TYR A 67 -6.15 14.79 -5.93
CA TYR A 67 -7.51 15.05 -5.45
C TYR A 67 -7.73 14.66 -4.00
N LYS A 68 -6.67 14.21 -3.30
CA LYS A 68 -6.71 13.73 -1.91
C LYS A 68 -7.75 12.62 -1.71
N ASP A 69 -8.02 11.81 -2.73
CA ASP A 69 -8.93 10.65 -2.67
C ASP A 69 -8.13 9.36 -2.91
N CYS A 70 -8.29 8.42 -1.98
CA CYS A 70 -7.78 7.06 -2.14
C CYS A 70 -8.88 6.05 -1.84
N THR A 71 -8.97 5.06 -2.71
CA THR A 71 -9.69 3.82 -2.43
C THR A 71 -8.67 2.69 -2.28
N CYS A 72 -8.70 2.00 -1.14
CA CYS A 72 -7.81 0.87 -0.90
C CYS A 72 -8.60 -0.42 -0.73
N LYS A 73 -8.08 -1.50 -1.30
CA LYS A 73 -8.58 -2.86 -1.14
C LYS A 73 -7.58 -3.66 -0.32
N PHE A 74 -8.05 -4.19 0.81
CA PHE A 74 -7.28 -4.99 1.75
C PHE A 74 -7.68 -6.45 1.62
N TYR A 75 -6.71 -7.35 1.54
CA TYR A 75 -6.90 -8.75 1.19
C TYR A 75 -6.44 -9.67 2.31
N GLU A 76 -7.18 -10.75 2.56
CA GLU A 76 -6.84 -11.78 3.56
C GLU A 76 -5.58 -12.59 3.19
N GLU A 77 -5.19 -12.56 1.90
CA GLU A 77 -4.03 -13.28 1.38
C GLU A 77 -2.99 -12.33 0.78
N LYS A 78 -1.79 -12.86 0.54
CA LYS A 78 -0.73 -12.14 -0.18
C LYS A 78 -1.09 -12.00 -1.66
N ASP A 79 -0.39 -11.10 -2.32
CA ASP A 79 -0.47 -10.81 -3.75
C ASP A 79 -1.85 -10.30 -4.19
N CYS A 80 -2.58 -9.63 -3.29
CA CYS A 80 -3.89 -9.05 -3.52
C CYS A 80 -4.95 -10.08 -3.97
N LYS A 81 -5.00 -11.20 -3.24
CA LYS A 81 -5.87 -12.36 -3.51
C LYS A 81 -6.82 -12.66 -2.34
N GLY A 82 -7.79 -13.54 -2.60
CA GLY A 82 -8.74 -14.00 -1.60
C GLY A 82 -9.81 -12.96 -1.26
N THR A 83 -10.43 -13.13 -0.09
CA THR A 83 -11.47 -12.22 0.42
C THR A 83 -10.90 -10.83 0.64
N LEU A 84 -11.65 -9.80 0.25
CA LEU A 84 -11.25 -8.41 0.42
C LEU A 84 -12.24 -7.56 1.20
N ARG A 85 -11.73 -6.43 1.72
CA ARG A 85 -12.50 -5.29 2.23
C ARG A 85 -12.01 -4.01 1.58
N THR A 86 -12.92 -3.08 1.35
CA THR A 86 -12.62 -1.78 0.76
C THR A 86 -12.74 -0.70 1.81
N ALA A 87 -11.81 0.24 1.81
CA ALA A 87 -11.97 1.52 2.49
C ALA A 87 -11.74 2.66 1.50
N GLN A 88 -12.34 3.81 1.80
CA GLN A 88 -12.16 5.05 1.07
C GLN A 88 -12.15 6.21 2.06
N ASN A 89 -11.23 7.15 1.90
CA ASN A 89 -11.10 8.27 2.83
C ASN A 89 -12.25 9.29 2.70
N ASP A 90 -12.83 9.43 1.51
CA ASP A 90 -13.98 10.30 1.24
C ASP A 90 -14.98 9.58 0.31
N GLY A 91 -15.66 8.56 0.84
CA GLY A 91 -16.59 7.77 0.04
C GLY A 91 -17.48 6.83 0.85
N PRO A 92 -18.37 6.07 0.17
CA PRO A 92 -19.46 5.34 0.80
C PRO A 92 -19.02 4.17 1.69
N PHE A 93 -17.77 3.74 1.58
CA PHE A 93 -17.22 2.62 2.34
C PHE A 93 -16.73 3.02 3.73
N GLY A 94 -16.57 4.32 3.99
CA GLY A 94 -15.83 4.80 5.16
C GLY A 94 -14.34 4.49 5.07
N ASN A 95 -13.57 5.07 5.97
CA ASN A 95 -12.11 4.96 5.97
C ASN A 95 -11.59 3.68 6.63
N CYS A 96 -12.45 2.93 7.37
CA CYS A 96 -12.08 1.70 8.07
C CYS A 96 -12.56 0.42 7.36
N ALA A 97 -11.63 -0.49 7.11
CA ALA A 97 -11.87 -1.85 6.66
C ALA A 97 -11.73 -2.84 7.84
N SER A 98 -12.86 -3.39 8.29
CA SER A 98 -12.93 -4.34 9.41
C SER A 98 -12.78 -5.79 8.98
N ASN A 99 -11.89 -6.55 9.64
CA ASN A 99 -11.74 -8.00 9.43
C ASN A 99 -11.39 -8.80 10.71
N TRP A 100 -12.26 -8.65 11.71
CA TRP A 100 -12.26 -9.29 13.02
C TRP A 100 -11.71 -10.73 13.04
N GLY A 101 -10.53 -10.92 13.66
CA GLY A 101 -9.89 -12.21 13.90
C GLY A 101 -9.09 -12.79 12.72
N LYS A 102 -9.16 -12.16 11.54
CA LYS A 102 -8.52 -12.67 10.31
C LYS A 102 -7.38 -11.79 9.83
N GLY A 103 -7.56 -10.47 9.94
CA GLY A 103 -6.60 -9.50 9.44
C GLY A 103 -6.48 -9.45 7.93
N PHE A 104 -5.40 -8.82 7.47
CA PHE A 104 -5.07 -8.69 6.06
C PHE A 104 -3.59 -9.01 5.86
N LYS A 105 -3.20 -9.35 4.63
CA LYS A 105 -1.81 -9.68 4.25
C LYS A 105 -1.31 -8.91 3.04
N SER A 106 -2.21 -8.28 2.31
CA SER A 106 -1.83 -7.36 1.24
C SER A 106 -2.86 -6.25 1.04
N VAL A 107 -2.39 -5.16 0.44
CA VAL A 107 -3.20 -3.99 0.10
C VAL A 107 -2.81 -3.45 -1.26
N ILE A 108 -3.79 -2.96 -2.01
CA ILE A 108 -3.58 -2.11 -3.18
C ILE A 108 -4.45 -0.87 -3.06
N CYS A 109 -3.89 0.28 -3.36
CA CYS A 109 -4.60 1.54 -3.33
C CYS A 109 -4.66 2.17 -4.72
N ARG A 110 -5.79 2.81 -5.02
CA ARG A 110 -5.95 3.72 -6.16
C ARG A 110 -6.01 5.12 -5.60
N ASN A 111 -4.96 5.89 -5.87
CA ASN A 111 -4.80 7.26 -5.34
C ASN A 111 -5.00 8.22 -6.51
N VAL A 112 -6.08 9.01 -6.48
CA VAL A 112 -6.43 9.97 -7.54
C VAL A 112 -6.12 11.39 -7.08
#